data_AF-A0A7Y3J217-F1
#
_entry.id   AF-A0A7Y3J217-F1
#
_cell.length_a   1.000
_cell.length_b   1.000
_cell.length_c   1.000
_cell.angle_alpha   90.00
_cell.angle_beta   90.00
_cell.angle_gamma   90.00
#
_symmetry.space_group_name_H-M   'P 1'
#
loop_
_entity.id
_entity.type
_entity.pdbx_description
1 polymer ?
#
loop_
_entity_poly.entity_id
_entity_poly.type
_entity_poly.pdbx_seq_one_letter_code
_entity_poly.pdbx_strand_id
1 'polypeptide(L)'
;QGASQFSDKAQRALARRAAEESFTLLKNENVLPLKPGKNLLVIGPKADDMGDLCGGWTLTWQGLEGAPVPGSSLLDGLNQVYGAEHIVYAREGDLSAVPASFHPDAVILVIGEKPYAEMKGDNPTLTMDSDDQALWERVKSNLPHVPLVTLVVSGRPLVMNTILKASQAFAELWLPGSEAGADARVLAGQVAPRGHLPQPWPLESDQKTSIFPVGYGLSYAKVP
;
A
#
# COMPACT_ATOMS: atom_id res chain seq x y z
N GLN A 1 -27.60 25.76 -2.43
CA GLN A 1 -27.59 24.94 -1.21
C GLN A 1 -27.05 23.51 -1.41
N GLY A 2 -26.76 23.04 -2.65
CA GLY A 2 -26.27 21.67 -2.88
C GLY A 2 -24.74 21.46 -2.86
N ALA A 3 -23.92 22.50 -3.03
CA ALA A 3 -22.46 22.35 -3.16
C ALA A 3 -21.75 21.95 -1.85
N SER A 4 -22.31 22.29 -0.68
CA SER A 4 -21.72 21.96 0.63
C SER A 4 -22.01 20.52 1.10
N GLN A 5 -22.75 19.73 0.31
CA GLN A 5 -23.02 18.30 0.57
C GLN A 5 -22.10 17.36 -0.22
N PHE A 6 -21.34 17.89 -1.19
CA PHE A 6 -20.36 17.14 -1.95
C PHE A 6 -19.01 17.18 -1.21
N SER A 7 -18.55 16.02 -0.73
CA SER A 7 -17.25 15.85 -0.07
C SER A 7 -17.11 16.65 1.24
N ASP A 8 -18.08 16.49 2.15
CA ASP A 8 -17.99 17.10 3.47
C ASP A 8 -17.00 16.38 4.41
N LYS A 9 -16.66 17.01 5.54
CA LYS A 9 -15.70 16.47 6.51
C LYS A 9 -16.13 15.12 7.10
N ALA A 10 -17.43 14.89 7.28
CA ALA A 10 -17.94 13.65 7.84
C ALA A 10 -17.84 12.51 6.83
N GLN A 11 -18.13 12.78 5.55
CA GLN A 11 -17.94 11.82 4.45
C GLN A 11 -16.46 11.42 4.31
N ARG A 12 -15.54 12.39 4.37
CA ARG A 12 -14.08 12.11 4.34
C ARG A 12 -13.62 11.36 5.58
N ALA A 13 -14.15 11.67 6.76
CA ALA A 13 -13.85 10.92 7.97
C ALA A 13 -14.34 9.46 7.88
N LEU A 14 -15.51 9.23 7.26
CA LEU A 14 -16.01 7.88 6.99
C LEU A 14 -15.11 7.14 5.99
N ALA A 15 -14.74 7.77 4.88
CA ALA A 15 -13.84 7.18 3.88
C ALA A 15 -12.46 6.84 4.48
N ARG A 16 -11.91 7.72 5.32
CA ARG A 16 -10.66 7.49 6.07
C ARG A 16 -10.76 6.25 6.96
N ARG A 17 -11.85 6.11 7.70
CA ARG A 17 -12.12 4.92 8.52
C ARG A 17 -12.25 3.66 7.67
N ALA A 18 -12.90 3.75 6.51
CA ALA A 18 -13.06 2.63 5.60
C ALA A 18 -11.71 2.16 5.04
N ALA A 19 -10.80 3.09 4.68
CA ALA A 19 -9.43 2.76 4.29
C ALA A 19 -8.72 1.98 5.42
N GLU A 20 -8.68 2.54 6.65
CA GLU A 20 -8.08 1.90 7.83
C GLU A 20 -8.65 0.50 8.14
N GLU A 21 -9.97 0.32 8.01
CA GLU A 21 -10.64 -0.96 8.27
C GLU A 21 -10.45 -1.98 7.13
N SER A 22 -10.12 -1.52 5.91
CA SER A 22 -9.85 -2.37 4.75
C SER A 22 -8.40 -2.87 4.68
N PHE A 23 -7.45 -2.14 5.29
CA PHE A 23 -6.05 -2.52 5.39
C PHE A 23 -5.90 -3.96 5.92
N THR A 24 -5.40 -4.85 5.06
CA THR A 24 -5.32 -6.29 5.34
C THR A 24 -3.87 -6.72 5.50
N LEU A 25 -3.44 -6.94 6.75
CA LEU A 25 -2.09 -7.40 7.06
C LEU A 25 -1.97 -8.90 6.83
N LEU A 26 -1.09 -9.34 5.95
CA LEU A 26 -0.95 -10.76 5.56
C LEU A 26 0.31 -11.43 6.11
N LYS A 27 1.38 -10.65 6.32
CA LYS A 27 2.61 -11.14 6.93
C LYS A 27 3.19 -10.07 7.85
N ASN A 28 3.69 -10.47 9.01
CA ASN A 28 4.44 -9.58 9.91
C ASN A 28 5.43 -10.38 10.76
N GLU A 29 6.72 -10.28 10.45
CA GLU A 29 7.84 -10.86 11.21
C GLU A 29 8.30 -9.90 12.33
N ASN A 30 7.35 -9.37 13.10
CA ASN A 30 7.55 -8.39 14.18
C ASN A 30 8.20 -7.05 13.76
N VAL A 31 8.06 -6.64 12.49
CA VAL A 31 8.53 -5.33 12.01
C VAL A 31 7.48 -4.23 12.19
N LEU A 32 6.19 -4.58 12.05
CA LEU A 32 5.09 -3.66 12.31
C LEU A 32 4.53 -3.85 13.74
N PRO A 33 4.06 -2.77 14.41
CA PRO A 33 3.97 -1.39 13.91
C PRO A 33 5.29 -0.63 13.94
N LEU A 34 5.51 0.24 12.97
CA LEU A 34 6.63 1.18 12.92
C LEU A 34 6.27 2.44 13.72
N LYS A 35 6.73 2.57 14.96
CA LYS A 35 6.34 3.72 15.80
C LYS A 35 6.82 5.06 15.20
N PRO A 36 6.07 6.17 15.42
CA PRO A 36 6.54 7.51 15.04
C PRO A 36 7.96 7.79 15.53
N GLY A 37 8.75 8.51 14.74
CA GLY A 37 10.19 8.74 14.95
C GLY A 37 11.11 7.71 14.29
N LYS A 38 10.56 6.67 13.67
CA LYS A 38 11.31 5.76 12.77
C LYS A 38 11.60 6.44 11.43
N ASN A 39 12.82 6.26 10.92
CA ASN A 39 13.23 6.74 9.61
C ASN A 39 12.76 5.75 8.54
N LEU A 40 11.91 6.19 7.62
CA LEU A 40 11.34 5.35 6.58
C LEU A 40 11.83 5.78 5.21
N LEU A 41 12.36 4.83 4.45
CA LEU A 41 12.59 5.00 3.02
C LEU A 41 11.36 4.49 2.26
N VAL A 42 10.63 5.40 1.65
CA VAL A 42 9.43 5.08 0.86
C VAL A 42 9.82 4.98 -0.61
N ILE A 43 9.45 3.87 -1.25
CA ILE A 43 9.78 3.57 -2.65
C ILE A 43 8.52 3.08 -3.34
N GLY A 44 8.25 3.57 -4.55
CA GLY A 44 7.03 3.22 -5.27
C GLY A 44 6.27 4.44 -5.78
N PRO A 45 5.93 4.51 -7.09
CA PRO A 45 4.99 5.48 -7.64
C PRO A 45 3.72 5.62 -6.80
N LYS A 46 3.14 4.46 -6.44
CA LYS A 46 1.82 4.32 -5.83
C LYS A 46 1.72 4.90 -4.43
N ALA A 47 2.85 5.19 -3.79
CA ALA A 47 2.86 5.86 -2.49
C ALA A 47 2.27 7.29 -2.57
N ASP A 48 2.44 7.96 -3.71
CA ASP A 48 2.03 9.34 -3.92
C ASP A 48 1.22 9.55 -5.21
N ASP A 49 0.65 8.47 -5.76
CA ASP A 49 -0.19 8.52 -6.94
C ASP A 49 -1.66 8.31 -6.57
N MET A 50 -2.41 9.41 -6.51
CA MET A 50 -3.83 9.37 -6.17
C MET A 50 -4.68 8.59 -7.19
N GLY A 51 -4.22 8.49 -8.43
CA GLY A 51 -4.84 7.68 -9.47
C GLY A 51 -4.75 6.20 -9.17
N ASP A 52 -3.53 5.72 -8.89
CA ASP A 52 -3.27 4.33 -8.47
C ASP A 52 -4.05 3.97 -7.21
N LEU A 53 -4.03 4.84 -6.19
CA LEU A 53 -4.70 4.60 -4.91
C LEU A 53 -6.23 4.54 -5.02
N CYS A 54 -6.82 5.15 -6.06
CA CYS A 54 -8.27 5.10 -6.30
C CYS A 54 -8.69 4.04 -7.33
N GLY A 55 -7.84 3.73 -8.30
CA GLY A 55 -8.12 2.77 -9.37
C GLY A 55 -9.15 3.26 -10.41
N GLY A 56 -9.75 2.30 -11.12
CA GLY A 56 -10.77 2.56 -12.12
C GLY A 56 -12.03 3.22 -11.57
N TRP A 57 -12.88 3.74 -12.45
CA TRP A 57 -14.10 4.48 -12.10
C TRP A 57 -13.88 5.75 -11.26
N THR A 58 -12.65 6.23 -11.16
CA THR A 58 -12.33 7.48 -10.46
C THR A 58 -11.96 8.56 -11.47
N LEU A 59 -12.79 9.61 -11.54
CA LEU A 59 -12.77 10.70 -12.53
C LEU A 59 -13.00 10.26 -13.98
N THR A 60 -12.31 9.21 -14.44
CA THR A 60 -12.49 8.59 -15.76
C THR A 60 -12.89 7.13 -15.59
N TRP A 61 -13.33 6.52 -16.69
CA TRP A 61 -13.74 5.11 -16.69
C TRP A 61 -12.62 4.17 -16.24
N GLN A 62 -11.45 4.27 -16.88
CA GLN A 62 -10.31 3.40 -16.57
C GLN A 62 -9.52 3.87 -15.35
N GLY A 63 -9.85 5.03 -14.78
CA GLY A 63 -8.93 5.76 -13.92
C GLY A 63 -7.79 6.38 -14.74
N LEU A 64 -6.86 7.02 -14.03
CA LEU A 64 -5.72 7.70 -14.65
C LEU A 64 -4.60 7.77 -13.62
N GLU A 65 -3.42 7.23 -13.93
CA GLU A 65 -2.20 7.47 -13.13
C GLU A 65 -1.97 8.98 -13.00
N GLY A 66 -1.64 9.46 -11.80
CA GLY A 66 -1.45 10.88 -11.51
C GLY A 66 -2.75 11.70 -11.54
N ALA A 67 -3.92 11.05 -11.47
CA ALA A 67 -5.20 11.76 -11.41
C ALA A 67 -5.23 12.77 -10.23
N PRO A 68 -5.66 14.02 -10.45
CA PRO A 68 -5.69 15.04 -9.41
C PRO A 68 -6.91 14.88 -8.49
N VAL A 69 -7.06 13.72 -7.86
CA VAL A 69 -8.16 13.41 -6.93
C VAL A 69 -7.89 14.17 -5.61
N PRO A 70 -8.77 15.07 -5.17
CA PRO A 70 -8.58 15.77 -3.90
C PRO A 70 -8.63 14.82 -2.71
N GLY A 71 -7.52 14.68 -2.00
CA GLY A 71 -7.36 13.67 -0.97
C GLY A 71 -6.03 13.77 -0.26
N SER A 72 -5.65 12.68 0.41
CA SER A 72 -4.37 12.48 1.06
C SER A 72 -3.78 11.17 0.55
N SER A 73 -2.61 11.23 -0.08
CA SER A 73 -1.89 10.03 -0.51
C SER A 73 -1.34 9.27 0.70
N LEU A 74 -0.85 8.05 0.48
CA LEU A 74 -0.13 7.32 1.51
C LEU A 74 1.12 8.10 1.97
N LEU A 75 1.85 8.71 1.04
CA LEU A 75 3.02 9.54 1.35
C LEU A 75 2.66 10.76 2.20
N ASP A 76 1.55 11.45 1.89
CA ASP A 76 1.02 12.54 2.73
C ASP A 76 0.75 12.06 4.16
N GLY A 77 0.10 10.89 4.28
CA GLY A 77 -0.20 10.28 5.58
C GLY A 77 1.06 9.92 6.36
N LEU A 78 2.06 9.36 5.70
CA LEU A 78 3.36 9.04 6.30
C LEU A 78 4.07 10.31 6.79
N ASN A 79 4.13 11.35 5.97
CA ASN A 79 4.69 12.64 6.37
C ASN A 79 3.95 13.23 7.58
N GLN A 80 2.62 13.13 7.63
CA GLN A 80 1.82 13.63 8.74
C GLN A 80 2.05 12.84 10.04
N VAL A 81 2.18 11.51 9.95
CA VAL A 81 2.27 10.62 11.12
C VAL A 81 3.69 10.55 11.70
N TYR A 82 4.70 10.56 10.84
CA TYR A 82 6.10 10.38 11.25
C TYR A 82 6.89 11.68 11.31
N GLY A 83 6.45 12.74 10.61
CA GLY A 83 7.25 13.94 10.35
C GLY A 83 8.03 13.80 9.04
N ALA A 84 8.01 14.85 8.21
CA ALA A 84 8.66 14.81 6.89
C ALA A 84 10.19 14.63 6.97
N GLU A 85 10.80 15.02 8.08
CA GLU A 85 12.21 14.80 8.38
C GLU A 85 12.59 13.31 8.57
N HIS A 86 11.60 12.46 8.85
CA HIS A 86 11.77 11.02 9.01
C HIS A 86 11.45 10.23 7.75
N ILE A 87 11.00 10.90 6.67
CA ILE A 87 10.59 10.27 5.42
C ILE A 87 11.54 10.69 4.30
N VAL A 88 12.15 9.72 3.63
CA VAL A 88 12.79 9.93 2.32
C VAL A 88 11.98 9.19 1.29
N TYR A 89 11.55 9.90 0.24
CA TYR A 89 10.80 9.32 -0.86
C TYR A 89 11.69 9.18 -2.10
N ALA A 90 11.93 7.93 -2.51
CA ALA A 90 12.62 7.59 -3.74
C ALA A 90 11.62 6.93 -4.70
N ARG A 91 10.84 7.76 -5.40
CA ARG A 91 9.70 7.36 -6.25
C ARG A 91 9.97 6.14 -7.11
N GLU A 92 11.00 6.21 -7.95
CA GLU A 92 11.37 5.15 -8.91
C GLU A 92 12.44 4.17 -8.36
N GLY A 93 12.69 4.21 -7.05
CA GLY A 93 13.77 3.47 -6.42
C GLY A 93 15.16 4.00 -6.78
N ASP A 94 15.27 5.26 -7.21
CA ASP A 94 16.56 5.93 -7.38
C ASP A 94 17.17 6.25 -6.02
N LEU A 95 18.04 5.36 -5.56
CA LEU A 95 18.72 5.49 -4.28
C LEU A 95 19.84 6.54 -4.29
N SER A 96 20.21 7.09 -5.45
CA SER A 96 21.25 8.14 -5.53
C SER A 96 20.80 9.45 -4.88
N ALA A 97 19.48 9.67 -4.81
CA ALA A 97 18.88 10.81 -4.15
C ALA A 97 18.71 10.63 -2.62
N VAL A 98 18.95 9.42 -2.09
CA VAL A 98 18.86 9.15 -0.65
C VAL A 98 20.15 9.66 0.01
N PRO A 99 20.07 10.57 1.01
CA PRO A 99 21.26 11.07 1.69
C PRO A 99 22.06 9.92 2.31
N ALA A 100 23.38 9.93 2.16
CA ALA A 100 24.25 8.89 2.75
C ALA A 100 24.14 8.79 4.28
N SER A 101 23.74 9.89 4.95
CA SER A 101 23.47 9.94 6.39
C SER A 101 22.10 9.39 6.78
N PHE A 102 21.23 9.11 5.82
CA PHE A 102 19.90 8.57 6.06
C PHE A 102 19.98 7.05 6.17
N HIS A 103 19.76 6.54 7.38
CA HIS A 103 19.70 5.11 7.65
C HIS A 103 18.25 4.73 7.94
N PRO A 104 17.54 4.11 6.97
CA PRO A 104 16.16 3.72 7.16
C PRO A 104 16.06 2.57 8.17
N ASP A 105 15.13 2.69 9.11
CA ASP A 105 14.70 1.60 9.98
C ASP A 105 13.91 0.54 9.20
N ALA A 106 13.22 0.95 8.15
CA ALA A 106 12.49 0.08 7.23
C ALA A 106 12.36 0.72 5.85
N VAL A 107 12.22 -0.12 4.83
CA VAL A 107 11.78 0.27 3.49
C VAL A 107 10.29 0.02 3.39
N ILE A 108 9.52 1.04 3.01
CA ILE A 108 8.12 0.91 2.60
C ILE A 108 8.09 0.85 1.08
N LEU A 109 7.90 -0.34 0.51
CA LEU A 109 7.75 -0.55 -0.92
C LEU A 109 6.27 -0.60 -1.28
N VAL A 110 5.81 0.33 -2.12
CA VAL A 110 4.40 0.45 -2.54
C VAL A 110 4.29 0.12 -4.03
N ILE A 111 3.70 -1.03 -4.33
CA ILE A 111 3.63 -1.64 -5.68
C ILE A 111 2.24 -2.25 -5.90
N GLY A 112 1.91 -2.68 -7.11
CA GLY A 112 0.67 -3.40 -7.40
C GLY A 112 0.16 -3.22 -8.83
N GLU A 113 -1.13 -2.94 -8.98
CA GLU A 113 -1.77 -2.76 -10.29
C GLU A 113 -1.92 -1.27 -10.63
N LYS A 114 -1.88 -0.94 -11.92
CA LYS A 114 -2.32 0.36 -12.45
C LYS A 114 -3.85 0.44 -12.47
N PRO A 115 -4.47 1.64 -12.56
CA PRO A 115 -5.90 1.76 -12.68
C PRO A 115 -6.45 1.03 -13.91
N TYR A 116 -7.54 0.30 -13.72
CA TYR A 116 -8.27 -0.35 -14.80
C TYR A 116 -9.76 -0.45 -14.46
N ALA A 117 -10.60 -0.61 -15.48
CA ALA A 117 -11.99 -0.96 -15.33
C ALA A 117 -12.45 -1.99 -16.37
N GLU A 118 -13.29 -2.92 -15.91
CA GLU A 118 -13.92 -3.95 -16.73
C GLU A 118 -12.88 -4.79 -17.50
N MET A 119 -13.13 -5.08 -18.78
CA MET A 119 -12.30 -5.90 -19.67
C MET A 119 -10.84 -5.43 -19.85
N LYS A 120 -10.50 -4.20 -19.42
CA LYS A 120 -9.09 -3.76 -19.41
C LYS A 120 -8.30 -4.30 -18.23
N GLY A 121 -8.98 -4.80 -17.20
CA GLY A 121 -8.39 -5.49 -16.07
C GLY A 121 -8.20 -6.99 -16.27
N ASP A 122 -8.62 -7.55 -17.40
CA ASP A 122 -8.48 -8.97 -17.69
C ASP A 122 -6.99 -9.36 -17.71
N ASN A 123 -6.60 -10.20 -16.75
CA ASN A 123 -5.22 -10.65 -16.55
C ASN A 123 -5.24 -12.14 -16.20
N PRO A 124 -4.90 -13.03 -17.15
CA PRO A 124 -4.96 -14.48 -16.93
C PRO A 124 -3.83 -15.00 -16.01
N THR A 125 -2.80 -14.19 -15.74
CA THR A 125 -1.65 -14.59 -14.92
C THR A 125 -1.71 -14.05 -13.50
N LEU A 126 -2.59 -13.08 -13.21
CA LEU A 126 -2.68 -12.40 -11.91
C LEU A 126 -1.32 -11.85 -11.43
N THR A 127 -0.47 -11.44 -12.37
CA THR A 127 0.83 -10.84 -12.10
C THR A 127 0.76 -9.33 -12.16
N MET A 128 1.63 -8.66 -11.40
CA MET A 128 1.86 -7.22 -11.51
C MET A 128 2.51 -6.87 -12.85
N ASP A 129 2.60 -5.57 -13.15
CA ASP A 129 3.37 -5.08 -14.28
C ASP A 129 4.90 -5.25 -14.10
N SER A 130 5.64 -5.11 -15.19
CA SER A 130 7.09 -5.26 -15.21
C SER A 130 7.84 -4.16 -14.46
N ASP A 131 7.24 -2.98 -14.34
CA ASP A 131 7.90 -1.82 -13.74
C ASP A 131 8.00 -1.98 -12.23
N ASP A 132 6.90 -2.42 -11.59
CA ASP A 132 6.85 -2.75 -10.17
C ASP A 132 7.67 -4.00 -9.83
N GLN A 133 7.71 -4.99 -10.73
CA GLN A 133 8.60 -6.15 -10.59
C GLN A 133 10.08 -5.71 -10.59
N ALA A 134 10.48 -4.86 -11.54
CA ALA A 134 11.83 -4.32 -11.60
C ALA A 134 12.16 -3.41 -10.40
N LEU A 135 11.16 -2.69 -9.87
CA LEU A 135 11.32 -1.90 -8.66
C LEU A 135 11.60 -2.77 -7.43
N TRP A 136 10.83 -3.85 -7.25
CA TRP A 136 11.10 -4.82 -6.19
C TRP A 136 12.50 -5.44 -6.29
N GLU A 137 12.94 -5.82 -7.50
CA GLU A 137 14.29 -6.37 -7.73
C GLU A 137 15.38 -5.38 -7.35
N ARG A 138 15.21 -4.09 -7.69
CA ARG A 138 16.13 -3.02 -7.27
C ARG A 138 16.19 -2.87 -5.76
N VAL A 139 15.04 -2.83 -5.08
CA VAL A 139 14.98 -2.74 -3.61
C VAL A 139 15.70 -3.92 -2.97
N LYS A 140 15.36 -5.14 -3.39
CA LYS A 140 15.97 -6.36 -2.85
C LYS A 140 17.48 -6.41 -3.04
N SER A 141 17.97 -5.92 -4.18
CA SER A 141 19.40 -5.98 -4.52
C SER A 141 20.23 -4.92 -3.79
N ASN A 142 19.69 -3.72 -3.62
CA ASN A 142 20.43 -2.59 -3.04
C ASN A 142 20.23 -2.43 -1.53
N LEU A 143 19.14 -2.96 -0.97
CA LEU A 143 18.78 -2.81 0.45
C LEU A 143 18.57 -4.16 1.15
N PRO A 144 19.44 -5.19 0.95
CA PRO A 144 19.18 -6.57 1.41
C PRO A 144 19.16 -6.74 2.93
N HIS A 145 19.60 -5.74 3.70
CA HIS A 145 19.70 -5.77 5.16
C HIS A 145 18.72 -4.83 5.87
N VAL A 146 17.91 -4.08 5.11
CA VAL A 146 16.89 -3.20 5.68
C VAL A 146 15.56 -3.94 5.68
N PRO A 147 14.79 -3.97 6.79
CA PRO A 147 13.48 -4.61 6.82
C PRO A 147 12.56 -4.08 5.71
N LEU A 148 12.04 -4.99 4.89
CA LEU A 148 11.13 -4.69 3.80
C LEU A 148 9.68 -4.85 4.24
N VAL A 149 8.94 -3.74 4.19
CA VAL A 149 7.48 -3.70 4.32
C VAL A 149 6.90 -3.45 2.93
N THR A 150 6.29 -4.47 2.35
CA THR A 150 5.63 -4.36 1.04
C THR A 150 4.15 -4.06 1.24
N LEU A 151 3.68 -2.98 0.63
CA LEU A 151 2.29 -2.57 0.58
C LEU A 151 1.79 -2.72 -0.86
N VAL A 152 0.70 -3.44 -1.02
CA VAL A 152 0.15 -3.75 -2.34
C VAL A 152 -1.11 -2.93 -2.56
N VAL A 153 -1.14 -2.19 -3.68
CA VAL A 153 -2.32 -1.44 -4.15
C VAL A 153 -2.88 -2.21 -5.34
N SER A 154 -3.97 -2.93 -5.16
CA SER A 154 -4.54 -3.79 -6.20
C SER A 154 -6.06 -3.89 -6.13
N GLY A 155 -6.69 -4.23 -7.26
CA GLY A 155 -8.13 -4.45 -7.28
C GLY A 155 -8.53 -5.87 -6.86
N ARG A 156 -7.55 -6.76 -6.65
CA ARG A 156 -7.72 -8.20 -6.44
C ARG A 156 -6.43 -8.84 -5.91
N PRO A 157 -6.49 -10.03 -5.28
CA PRO A 157 -5.29 -10.79 -4.94
C PRO A 157 -4.42 -11.13 -6.17
N LEU A 158 -3.10 -11.02 -6.01
CA LEU A 158 -2.09 -11.28 -7.06
C LEU A 158 -1.15 -12.42 -6.69
N VAL A 159 -0.56 -13.06 -7.70
CA VAL A 159 0.49 -14.08 -7.52
C VAL A 159 1.80 -13.38 -7.19
N MET A 160 2.14 -13.31 -5.90
CA MET A 160 3.27 -12.52 -5.37
C MET A 160 4.19 -13.33 -4.44
N ASN A 161 4.24 -14.65 -4.60
CA ASN A 161 4.90 -15.60 -3.69
C ASN A 161 6.34 -15.20 -3.34
N THR A 162 7.12 -14.79 -4.34
CA THR A 162 8.52 -14.40 -4.18
C THR A 162 8.68 -13.13 -3.35
N ILE A 163 7.82 -12.14 -3.58
CA ILE A 163 7.83 -10.84 -2.89
C ILE A 163 7.36 -11.03 -1.46
N LEU A 164 6.26 -11.75 -1.26
CA LEU A 164 5.72 -12.11 0.05
C LEU A 164 6.77 -12.81 0.90
N LYS A 165 7.48 -13.81 0.33
CA LYS A 165 8.54 -14.52 1.04
C LYS A 165 9.69 -13.61 1.44
N ALA A 166 10.09 -12.68 0.56
CA ALA A 166 11.20 -11.76 0.79
C ALA A 166 10.88 -10.61 1.77
N SER A 167 9.60 -10.29 1.98
CA SER A 167 9.19 -9.15 2.81
C SER A 167 9.10 -9.53 4.29
N GLN A 168 9.55 -8.67 5.20
CA GLN A 168 9.35 -8.85 6.65
C GLN A 168 7.91 -8.53 7.06
N ALA A 169 7.26 -7.58 6.36
CA ALA A 169 5.81 -7.42 6.42
C ALA A 169 5.22 -7.27 5.02
N PHE A 170 3.99 -7.75 4.86
CA PHE A 170 3.27 -7.71 3.60
C PHE A 170 1.80 -7.40 3.90
N ALA A 171 1.26 -6.36 3.28
CA ALA A 171 -0.13 -5.96 3.46
C ALA A 171 -0.78 -5.56 2.13
N GLU A 172 -2.07 -5.83 2.03
CA GLU A 172 -2.92 -5.40 0.94
C GLU A 172 -3.69 -4.15 1.37
N LEU A 173 -3.58 -3.08 0.57
CA LEU A 173 -4.30 -1.82 0.73
C LEU A 173 -5.57 -1.76 -0.12
N TRP A 174 -5.71 -2.67 -1.09
CA TRP A 174 -6.75 -2.63 -2.10
C TRP A 174 -6.67 -1.35 -2.94
N LEU A 175 -7.80 -0.68 -3.13
CA LEU A 175 -7.92 0.65 -3.73
C LEU A 175 -8.49 1.59 -2.65
N PRO A 176 -7.65 2.11 -1.73
CA PRO A 176 -8.10 2.82 -0.52
C PRO A 176 -8.75 4.18 -0.79
N GLY A 177 -8.67 4.68 -2.02
CA GLY A 177 -9.37 5.88 -2.48
C GLY A 177 -8.74 7.18 -1.98
N SER A 178 -9.55 8.23 -1.91
CA SER A 178 -9.06 9.59 -1.66
C SER A 178 -8.47 9.83 -0.27
N GLU A 179 -8.66 8.90 0.67
CA GLU A 179 -8.19 9.01 2.06
C GLU A 179 -7.11 7.99 2.39
N ALA A 180 -6.37 7.49 1.39
CA ALA A 180 -5.30 6.50 1.52
C ALA A 180 -4.24 6.84 2.58
N GLY A 181 -4.00 8.13 2.85
CA GLY A 181 -3.12 8.57 3.93
C GLY A 181 -3.50 8.07 5.33
N ALA A 182 -4.74 7.60 5.53
CA ALA A 182 -5.18 6.96 6.75
C ALA A 182 -4.35 5.70 7.11
N ASP A 183 -3.90 4.96 6.10
CA ASP A 183 -3.18 3.70 6.28
C ASP A 183 -1.82 3.89 6.98
N ALA A 184 -1.25 5.09 6.93
CA ALA A 184 -0.07 5.45 7.72
C ALA A 184 -0.32 5.30 9.23
N ARG A 185 -1.55 5.52 9.71
CA ARG A 185 -1.94 5.33 11.11
C ARG A 185 -2.00 3.86 11.49
N VAL A 186 -2.34 2.99 10.54
CA VAL A 186 -2.27 1.54 10.71
C VAL A 186 -0.81 1.12 10.84
N LEU A 187 0.06 1.54 9.91
CA LEU A 187 1.51 1.25 9.97
C LEU A 187 2.15 1.70 11.29
N ALA A 188 1.73 2.85 11.82
CA ALA A 188 2.22 3.39 13.08
C ALA A 188 1.65 2.68 14.33
N GLY A 189 0.66 1.81 14.16
CA GLY A 189 -0.07 1.16 15.24
C GLY A 189 -0.88 2.14 16.08
N GLN A 190 -1.28 3.28 15.51
CA GLN A 190 -2.31 4.16 16.10
C GLN A 190 -3.71 3.56 15.92
N VAL A 191 -3.88 2.75 14.86
CA VAL A 191 -5.05 1.92 14.61
C VAL A 191 -4.54 0.49 14.37
N ALA A 192 -5.23 -0.51 14.93
CA ALA A 192 -4.89 -1.90 14.66
C ALA A 192 -5.46 -2.33 13.29
N PRO A 193 -4.73 -3.11 12.48
CA PRO A 193 -5.27 -3.63 11.23
C PRO A 193 -6.43 -4.58 11.53
N ARG A 194 -7.49 -4.46 10.71
CA ARG A 194 -8.75 -5.18 10.86
C ARG A 194 -9.28 -5.78 9.55
N GLY A 195 -8.64 -5.47 8.43
CA GLY A 195 -9.00 -6.05 7.14
C GLY A 195 -8.78 -7.55 7.15
N HIS A 196 -9.70 -8.26 6.53
CA HIS A 196 -9.61 -9.70 6.29
C HIS A 196 -9.91 -9.95 4.82
N LEU A 197 -9.23 -10.93 4.25
CA LEU A 197 -9.35 -11.27 2.84
C LEU A 197 -10.80 -11.66 2.47
N PRO A 198 -11.46 -10.93 1.55
CA PRO A 198 -12.77 -11.32 1.04
C PRO A 198 -12.70 -12.46 0.00
N GLN A 199 -11.48 -12.75 -0.49
CA GLN A 199 -11.16 -13.77 -1.49
C GLN A 199 -9.86 -14.48 -1.10
N PRO A 200 -9.68 -15.77 -1.45
CA PRO A 200 -8.44 -16.46 -1.13
C PRO A 200 -7.24 -15.81 -1.84
N TRP A 201 -6.10 -15.72 -1.16
CA TRP A 201 -4.87 -15.23 -1.78
C TRP A 201 -4.22 -16.35 -2.61
N PRO A 202 -4.11 -16.20 -3.94
CA PRO A 202 -3.70 -17.30 -4.81
C PRO A 202 -2.24 -17.69 -4.58
N LEU A 203 -1.98 -18.99 -4.64
CA LEU A 203 -0.60 -19.50 -4.79
C LEU A 203 -0.18 -19.46 -6.27
N GLU A 204 -1.11 -19.78 -7.18
CA GLU A 204 -0.89 -19.85 -8.62
C GLU A 204 -2.04 -19.15 -9.35
N SER A 205 -1.84 -18.76 -10.60
CA SER A 205 -2.83 -18.02 -11.39
C SER A 205 -4.11 -18.81 -11.71
N ASP A 206 -4.06 -20.14 -11.60
CA ASP A 206 -5.22 -21.01 -11.79
C ASP A 206 -6.19 -21.00 -10.60
N GLN A 207 -5.80 -20.35 -9.49
CA GLN A 207 -6.59 -20.14 -8.27
C GLN A 207 -7.12 -21.43 -7.61
N LYS A 208 -6.60 -22.61 -7.96
CA LYS A 208 -7.00 -23.87 -7.32
C LYS A 208 -6.44 -24.03 -5.91
N THR A 209 -5.34 -23.34 -5.63
CA THR A 209 -4.66 -23.36 -4.34
C THR A 209 -4.41 -21.94 -3.85
N SER A 210 -4.40 -21.78 -2.53
CA SER A 210 -4.24 -20.48 -1.89
C SER A 210 -3.18 -20.53 -0.80
N ILE A 211 -2.46 -19.44 -0.63
CA ILE A 211 -1.52 -19.22 0.48
C ILE A 211 -2.30 -18.86 1.73
N PHE A 212 -3.29 -17.97 1.56
CA PHE A 212 -4.15 -17.50 2.65
C PHE A 212 -5.62 -17.76 2.30
N PRO A 213 -6.41 -18.32 3.22
CA PRO A 213 -7.84 -18.54 3.00
C PRO A 213 -8.63 -17.23 3.09
N VAL A 214 -9.89 -17.29 2.63
CA VAL A 214 -10.88 -16.24 2.91
C VAL A 214 -10.98 -16.00 4.42
N GLY A 215 -11.12 -14.75 4.82
CA GLY A 215 -11.18 -14.34 6.23
C GLY A 215 -9.82 -14.29 6.91
N TYR A 216 -8.71 -14.53 6.21
CA TYR A 216 -7.36 -14.35 6.78
C TYR A 216 -7.00 -12.87 6.87
N GLY A 217 -6.39 -12.47 7.99
CA GLY A 217 -5.90 -11.12 8.25
C GLY A 217 -5.27 -11.08 9.63
N LEU A 218 -4.05 -10.56 9.74
CA LEU A 218 -3.34 -10.41 11.00
C LEU A 218 -3.76 -9.10 11.68
N SER A 219 -3.72 -9.09 13.01
CA SER A 219 -3.83 -7.87 13.81
C SER A 219 -2.59 -7.70 14.68
N TYR A 220 -2.33 -6.49 15.16
CA TYR A 220 -1.31 -6.29 16.18
C TYR A 220 -1.74 -6.97 17.48
N ALA A 221 -0.77 -7.52 18.21
CA ALA A 221 -1.04 -8.02 19.55
C ALA A 221 -1.71 -6.90 20.37
N LYS A 222 -2.80 -7.23 21.07
CA LYS A 222 -3.38 -6.30 22.05
C LYS A 222 -2.29 -6.00 23.08
N VAL A 223 -1.87 -4.74 23.17
CA VAL A 223 -1.06 -4.29 24.30
C VAL A 223 -1.94 -4.47 25.54
N PRO A 224 -1.45 -5.15 26.61
CA PRO A 224 -2.19 -5.32 27.86
C PRO A 224 -2.69 -3.99 28.45
#